data_AF-I3E5Y9-F1
#
_entry.id   AF-I3E5Y9-F1
#
_cell.length_a   1.000
_cell.length_b   1.000
_cell.length_c   1.000
_cell.angle_alpha   90.00
_cell.angle_beta   90.00
_cell.angle_gamma   90.00
#
_symmetry.space_group_name_H-M   'P 1'
#
loop_
_entity.id
_entity.type
_entity.pdbx_description
1 polymer ?
#
loop_
_entity_poly.entity_id
_entity_poly.type
_entity_poly.pdbx_seq_one_letter_code
_entity_poly.pdbx_strand_id
1 'polypeptide(L)'
;MNQEFYQYIQKMHLFIQAQDRKIRQLEKTIEAINHELAELKERPGIRVDKIEYKFDQLKVESLEGTLNIGLNPSDLQGIEDFSVDNQQVCTSFSPEDHMQTVMELESNLFHYLETEIELLIKQTQEKLNVNIDGSYIDFIKEDIKKQIPNRIEFYLRQISPEEKSKENWKEKIIAQMKKEIENGVFVFLRNLPDNLKGMKKE
;
A
#
# COMPACT_ATOMS: atom_id res chain seq x y z
N MET A 1 -13.60 54.90 20.42
CA MET A 1 -13.39 54.35 19.06
C MET A 1 -11.92 54.12 18.66
N ASN A 2 -10.91 54.63 19.38
CA ASN A 2 -9.51 54.47 18.99
C ASN A 2 -8.81 53.19 19.52
N GLN A 3 -9.19 52.68 20.69
CA GLN A 3 -8.46 51.57 21.34
C GLN A 3 -8.58 50.23 20.59
N GLU A 4 -9.78 49.90 20.10
CA GLU A 4 -10.02 48.70 19.29
C GLU A 4 -9.21 48.72 17.97
N PHE A 5 -9.08 49.90 17.34
CA PHE A 5 -8.29 50.07 16.13
C PHE A 5 -6.79 49.84 16.39
N TYR A 6 -6.25 50.38 17.49
CA TYR A 6 -4.86 50.13 17.87
C TYR A 6 -4.60 48.64 18.17
N GLN A 7 -5.51 47.96 18.86
CA GLN A 7 -5.40 46.52 19.12
C GLN A 7 -5.47 45.69 17.83
N TYR A 8 -6.33 46.08 16.89
CA TYR A 8 -6.42 45.43 15.58
C TYR A 8 -5.12 45.56 14.79
N ILE A 9 -4.54 46.77 14.71
CA ILE A 9 -3.27 47.02 14.02
C ILE A 9 -2.12 46.24 14.68
N GLN A 10 -2.09 46.15 16.01
CA GLN A 10 -1.09 45.36 16.72
C GLN A 10 -1.21 43.86 16.40
N LYS A 11 -2.43 43.31 16.41
CA LYS A 11 -2.68 41.90 16.03
C LYS A 11 -2.29 41.65 14.57
N MET A 12 -2.61 42.59 13.68
CA MET A 12 -2.23 42.51 12.26
C MET A 12 -0.71 42.52 12.08
N HIS A 13 0.01 43.37 12.82
CA HIS A 13 1.47 43.40 12.77
C HIS A 13 2.10 42.07 13.22
N LEU A 14 1.59 41.49 14.31
CA LEU A 14 2.03 40.17 14.79
C LEU A 14 1.73 39.07 13.77
N PHE A 15 0.56 39.14 13.12
CA PHE A 15 0.18 38.19 12.08
C PHE A 15 1.10 38.29 10.86
N ILE A 16 1.41 39.50 10.39
CA ILE A 16 2.36 39.73 9.29
C ILE A 16 3.76 39.21 9.65
N GLN A 17 4.25 39.46 10.87
CA GLN A 17 5.53 38.93 11.32
C GLN A 17 5.54 37.39 11.37
N ALA A 18 4.46 36.77 11.85
CA ALA A 18 4.34 35.31 11.87
C ALA A 18 4.32 34.72 10.45
N GLN A 19 3.65 35.41 9.50
CA GLN A 19 3.68 35.03 8.10
C GLN A 19 5.07 35.17 7.48
N ASP A 20 5.77 36.28 7.70
CA ASP A 20 7.13 36.49 7.18
C ASP A 20 8.09 35.39 7.66
N ARG A 21 8.00 35.00 8.94
CA ARG A 21 8.79 33.89 9.48
C ARG A 21 8.46 32.56 8.79
N LYS A 22 7.18 32.28 8.56
CA LYS A 22 6.73 31.06 7.88
C LYS A 22 7.23 31.02 6.43
N ILE A 23 7.14 32.15 5.72
CA ILE A 23 7.63 32.29 4.34
C ILE A 23 9.13 31.99 4.29
N ARG A 24 9.94 32.62 5.16
CA ARG A 24 11.39 32.37 5.22
C ARG A 24 11.74 30.92 5.52
N GLN A 25 10.96 30.26 6.38
CA GLN A 25 11.17 28.85 6.69
C GLN A 25 10.88 27.97 5.47
N LEU A 26 9.79 28.26 4.74
CA LEU A 26 9.45 27.54 3.51
C LEU A 26 10.49 27.75 2.41
N GLU A 27 10.95 28.99 2.22
CA GLU A 27 12.02 29.32 1.27
C GLU A 27 13.29 28.51 1.56
N LYS A 28 13.71 28.44 2.83
CA LYS A 28 14.88 27.65 3.24
C LYS A 28 14.69 26.14 2.98
N THR A 29 13.50 25.60 3.21
CA THR A 29 13.21 24.19 2.93
C THR A 29 13.24 23.90 1.43
N ILE A 30 12.69 24.81 0.62
CA ILE A 30 12.72 24.68 -0.85
C ILE A 30 14.16 24.72 -1.35
N GLU A 31 14.99 25.61 -0.81
CA GLU A 31 16.41 25.70 -1.14
C GLU A 31 17.17 24.40 -0.79
N ALA A 32 16.90 23.82 0.38
CA ALA A 32 17.48 22.54 0.79
C ALA A 32 17.07 21.39 -0.14
N ILE A 33 15.78 21.28 -0.48
CA ILE A 33 15.28 20.25 -1.40
C ILE A 33 15.91 20.41 -2.79
N ASN A 34 16.02 21.64 -3.29
CA ASN A 34 16.67 21.91 -4.58
C ASN A 34 18.14 21.50 -4.57
N HIS A 35 18.84 21.70 -3.46
CA HIS A 35 20.22 21.26 -3.29
C HIS A 35 20.33 19.73 -3.29
N GLU A 36 19.49 19.03 -2.52
CA GLU A 36 19.45 17.56 -2.50
C GLU A 36 19.13 16.97 -3.88
N LEU A 37 18.24 17.62 -4.63
CA LEU A 37 17.84 17.19 -5.97
C LEU A 37 18.95 17.44 -7.00
N ALA A 38 19.73 18.51 -6.84
CA ALA A 38 20.93 18.74 -7.65
C ALA A 38 22.00 17.67 -7.37
N GLU A 39 22.27 17.36 -6.09
CA GLU A 39 23.21 16.29 -5.71
C GLU A 39 22.77 14.92 -6.25
N LEU A 40 21.48 14.62 -6.23
CA LEU A 40 20.96 13.35 -6.75
C LEU A 40 21.12 13.25 -8.28
N LYS A 41 20.96 14.37 -9.00
CA LYS A 41 21.16 14.44 -10.45
C LYS A 41 22.63 14.31 -10.86
N GLU A 42 23.57 14.75 -10.03
CA GLU A 42 25.00 14.59 -10.29
C GLU A 42 25.52 13.18 -10.02
N ARG A 43 24.77 12.33 -9.32
CA ARG A 43 25.11 10.91 -9.20
C ARG A 43 24.92 10.24 -10.57
N PRO A 44 25.97 9.65 -11.17
CA PRO A 44 25.82 8.96 -12.44
C PRO A 44 24.83 7.81 -12.28
N GLY A 45 23.77 7.84 -13.09
CA GLY A 45 22.79 6.76 -13.15
C GLY A 45 23.50 5.43 -13.38
N ILE A 46 23.21 4.45 -12.53
CA ILE A 46 23.68 3.09 -12.66
C ILE A 46 23.25 2.61 -14.05
N ARG A 47 24.19 2.54 -15.00
CA ARG A 47 23.93 1.95 -16.32
C ARG A 47 23.82 0.45 -16.09
N VAL A 48 22.59 -0.04 -16.05
CA VAL A 48 22.34 -1.47 -16.14
C VAL A 48 22.59 -1.84 -17.60
N ASP A 49 23.76 -2.43 -17.87
CA ASP A 49 24.08 -2.93 -19.21
C ASP A 49 22.97 -3.90 -19.66
N LYS A 50 22.49 -3.65 -20.88
CA LYS A 50 21.41 -4.34 -21.58
C LYS A 50 21.45 -5.85 -21.35
N ILE A 51 20.56 -6.37 -20.50
CA ILE A 51 20.34 -7.82 -20.38
C ILE A 51 19.51 -8.24 -21.60
N GLU A 52 20.17 -8.69 -22.66
CA GLU A 52 19.50 -9.31 -23.81
C GLU A 52 18.88 -10.65 -23.38
N TYR A 53 17.59 -10.59 -23.10
CA TYR A 53 16.75 -11.75 -22.82
C TYR A 53 16.37 -12.43 -24.15
N LYS A 54 16.93 -13.61 -24.42
CA LYS A 54 16.43 -14.48 -25.50
C LYS A 54 15.12 -15.12 -25.03
N PHE A 55 14.02 -14.67 -25.61
CA PHE A 55 12.70 -15.25 -25.44
C PHE A 55 12.67 -16.65 -26.09
N ASP A 56 12.87 -17.70 -25.30
CA ASP A 56 12.20 -18.97 -25.59
C ASP A 56 10.76 -18.83 -25.11
N GLN A 57 9.80 -19.24 -25.94
CA GLN A 57 8.37 -19.17 -25.62
C GLN A 57 8.08 -20.05 -24.39
N LEU A 58 8.15 -19.43 -23.20
CA LEU A 58 7.62 -20.01 -21.99
C LEU A 58 6.10 -19.92 -22.08
N LYS A 59 5.46 -21.09 -22.16
CA LYS A 59 4.01 -21.25 -22.07
C LYS A 59 3.52 -20.56 -20.80
N VAL A 60 2.68 -19.54 -20.95
CA VAL A 60 2.11 -18.78 -19.84
C VAL A 60 1.24 -19.72 -19.02
N GLU A 61 1.71 -20.11 -17.84
CA GLU A 61 0.87 -20.60 -16.76
C GLU A 61 0.44 -19.38 -15.93
N SER A 62 -0.85 -19.33 -15.57
CA SER A 62 -1.49 -18.19 -14.93
C SER A 62 -0.70 -17.67 -13.73
N LEU A 63 -0.34 -16.39 -13.76
CA LEU A 63 0.27 -15.70 -12.63
C LEU A 63 -0.81 -15.53 -11.54
N GLU A 64 -0.90 -16.48 -10.61
CA GLU A 64 -1.74 -16.33 -9.43
C GLU A 64 -1.21 -15.17 -8.58
N GLY A 65 -2.01 -14.10 -8.48
CA GLY A 65 -1.72 -12.93 -7.68
C GLY A 65 -1.55 -13.32 -6.22
N THR A 66 -0.31 -13.36 -5.75
CA THR A 66 0.02 -13.61 -4.35
C THR A 66 0.23 -12.28 -3.64
N LEU A 67 -0.22 -12.19 -2.39
CA LEU A 67 0.05 -11.08 -1.49
C LEU A 67 1.54 -11.03 -1.15
N ASN A 68 2.24 -9.98 -1.56
CA ASN A 68 3.68 -9.82 -1.34
C ASN A 68 3.89 -9.07 -0.03
N ILE A 69 4.22 -9.78 1.04
CA ILE A 69 4.54 -9.15 2.32
C ILE A 69 6.05 -8.89 2.35
N GLY A 70 6.44 -7.62 2.44
CA GLY A 70 7.82 -7.19 2.65
C GLY A 70 8.78 -7.45 1.47
N LEU A 71 8.91 -6.46 0.60
CA LEU A 71 10.17 -5.96 0.02
C LEU A 71 9.82 -4.63 -0.68
N ASN A 72 10.56 -3.56 -0.40
CA ASN A 72 10.51 -2.35 -1.22
C ASN A 72 11.94 -1.85 -1.41
N PRO A 73 12.38 -1.71 -2.67
CA PRO A 73 13.18 -0.54 -2.99
C PRO A 73 12.89 -0.02 -4.42
N SER A 74 11.61 0.18 -4.82
CA SER A 74 11.26 0.94 -6.04
C SER A 74 9.77 1.31 -6.25
N ASP A 75 8.82 0.82 -5.46
CA ASP A 75 7.38 0.88 -5.82
C ASP A 75 6.64 2.18 -5.44
N LEU A 76 7.28 3.34 -5.62
CA LEU A 76 6.61 4.65 -5.59
C LEU A 76 7.05 5.61 -6.71
N GLN A 77 7.64 5.09 -7.79
CA GLN A 77 7.94 5.89 -8.99
C GLN A 77 7.35 5.22 -10.22
N GLY A 78 6.05 5.42 -10.43
CA GLY A 78 5.33 4.87 -11.58
C GLY A 78 3.86 5.27 -11.69
N ILE A 79 3.39 6.31 -10.99
CA ILE A 79 2.11 6.96 -11.33
C ILE A 79 2.35 7.93 -12.49
N GLU A 80 2.94 7.42 -13.57
CA GLU A 80 3.12 8.11 -14.86
C GLU A 80 3.00 7.07 -15.98
N ASP A 81 1.89 6.34 -16.03
CA ASP A 81 1.31 5.99 -17.32
C ASP A 81 -0.18 5.66 -17.16
N PHE A 82 -0.99 6.72 -17.08
CA PHE A 82 -2.45 6.63 -17.21
C PHE A 82 -2.85 6.51 -18.69
N SER A 83 -2.14 5.68 -19.45
CA SER A 83 -2.49 5.30 -20.82
C SER A 83 -3.17 3.94 -20.77
N VAL A 84 -4.35 3.89 -20.14
CA VAL A 84 -5.22 2.73 -20.24
C VAL A 84 -5.74 2.72 -21.67
N ASP A 85 -5.16 1.82 -22.48
CA ASP A 85 -5.71 1.46 -23.79
C ASP A 85 -7.22 1.25 -23.64
N ASN A 86 -7.97 1.86 -24.55
CA ASN A 86 -9.42 2.08 -24.47
C ASN A 86 -10.21 0.80 -24.75
N GLN A 87 -9.81 -0.31 -24.11
CA GLN A 87 -10.51 -1.57 -24.11
C GLN A 87 -11.64 -1.49 -23.09
N GLN A 88 -12.74 -0.87 -23.53
CA GLN A 88 -14.11 -1.06 -23.05
C GLN A 88 -14.21 -1.51 -21.59
N VAL A 89 -13.99 -0.57 -20.68
CA VAL A 89 -14.33 -0.75 -19.27
C VAL A 89 -15.87 -0.84 -19.20
N CYS A 90 -16.41 -2.06 -19.13
CA CYS A 90 -17.76 -2.28 -18.65
C CYS A 90 -17.82 -1.91 -17.16
N THR A 91 -17.93 -0.61 -16.85
CA THR A 91 -18.29 -0.14 -15.50
C THR A 91 -19.75 -0.49 -15.27
N SER A 92 -20.01 -1.71 -14.79
CA SER A 92 -21.35 -2.18 -14.42
C SER A 92 -21.84 -1.65 -13.06
N PHE A 93 -21.13 -0.69 -12.47
CA PHE A 93 -21.47 -0.07 -11.19
C PHE A 93 -21.78 1.42 -11.41
N SER A 94 -22.85 1.90 -10.78
CA SER A 94 -22.97 3.33 -10.50
C SER A 94 -21.80 3.75 -9.60
N PRO A 95 -21.23 4.95 -9.75
CA PRO A 95 -20.19 5.45 -8.85
C PRO A 95 -20.57 5.34 -7.35
N GLU A 96 -21.86 5.46 -7.03
CA GLU A 96 -22.38 5.32 -5.66
C GLU A 96 -22.35 3.86 -5.16
N ASP A 97 -22.81 2.92 -5.99
CA ASP A 97 -22.82 1.48 -5.64
C ASP A 97 -21.41 0.91 -5.52
N HIS A 98 -20.49 1.41 -6.35
CA HIS A 98 -19.07 1.05 -6.29
C HIS A 98 -18.47 1.46 -4.95
N MET A 99 -18.67 2.73 -4.56
CA MET A 99 -18.14 3.26 -3.31
C MET A 99 -18.69 2.52 -2.09
N GLN A 100 -20.00 2.24 -2.07
CA GLN A 100 -20.62 1.49 -0.98
C GLN A 100 -20.08 0.05 -0.89
N THR A 101 -19.92 -0.61 -2.04
CA THR A 101 -19.37 -1.97 -2.10
C THR A 101 -17.93 -2.01 -1.58
N VAL A 102 -17.07 -1.10 -2.05
CA VAL A 102 -15.67 -1.04 -1.61
C VAL A 102 -15.61 -0.82 -0.10
N MET A 103 -16.39 0.13 0.41
CA MET A 103 -16.43 0.44 1.84
C MET A 103 -16.90 -0.75 2.70
N GLU A 104 -17.89 -1.50 2.22
CA GLU A 104 -18.38 -2.71 2.90
C GLU A 104 -17.32 -3.82 2.93
N LEU A 105 -16.65 -4.07 1.79
CA LEU A 105 -15.59 -5.07 1.70
C LEU A 105 -14.40 -4.70 2.58
N GLU A 106 -13.96 -3.44 2.53
CA GLU A 106 -12.88 -2.91 3.38
C GLU A 106 -13.19 -3.09 4.86
N SER A 107 -14.39 -2.69 5.30
CA SER A 107 -14.79 -2.81 6.71
C SER A 107 -14.74 -4.26 7.19
N ASN A 108 -15.25 -5.20 6.39
CA ASN A 108 -15.21 -6.63 6.72
C ASN A 108 -13.78 -7.17 6.83
N LEU A 109 -12.89 -6.77 5.92
CA LEU A 109 -11.51 -7.26 5.91
C LEU A 109 -10.64 -6.62 6.97
N PHE A 110 -10.85 -5.33 7.27
CA PHE A 110 -10.19 -4.69 8.39
C PHE A 110 -10.65 -5.31 9.71
N HIS A 111 -11.94 -5.65 9.85
CA HIS A 111 -12.40 -6.38 11.02
C HIS A 111 -11.72 -7.76 11.13
N TYR A 112 -11.64 -8.51 10.03
CA TYR A 112 -10.91 -9.78 9.96
C TYR A 112 -9.44 -9.63 10.36
N LEU A 113 -8.76 -8.58 9.87
CA LEU A 113 -7.36 -8.31 10.22
C LEU A 113 -7.18 -7.91 11.68
N GLU A 114 -8.16 -7.29 12.33
CA GLU A 114 -8.03 -6.95 13.75
C GLU A 114 -8.28 -8.15 14.67
N THR A 115 -9.12 -9.11 14.26
CA THR A 115 -9.54 -10.22 15.12
C THR A 115 -8.84 -11.55 14.85
N GLU A 116 -8.53 -11.86 13.58
CA GLU A 116 -8.10 -13.20 13.17
C GLU A 116 -6.62 -13.27 12.75
N ILE A 117 -5.98 -12.15 12.38
CA ILE A 117 -4.60 -12.16 11.86
C ILE A 117 -3.57 -12.68 12.88
N GLU A 118 -3.72 -12.32 14.16
CA GLU A 118 -2.79 -12.75 15.20
C GLU A 118 -2.85 -14.26 15.43
N LEU A 119 -4.06 -14.82 15.38
CA LEU A 119 -4.27 -16.25 15.49
C LEU A 119 -3.68 -16.98 14.26
N LEU A 120 -3.92 -16.45 13.06
CA LEU A 120 -3.37 -16.97 11.81
C LEU A 120 -1.83 -16.98 11.82
N ILE A 121 -1.21 -15.88 12.26
CA ILE A 121 0.24 -15.77 12.39
C ILE A 121 0.75 -16.81 13.39
N LYS A 122 0.16 -16.92 14.58
CA LYS A 122 0.55 -17.93 15.59
C LYS A 122 0.45 -19.36 15.08
N GLN A 123 -0.66 -19.71 14.41
CA GLN A 123 -0.82 -21.04 13.81
C GLN A 123 0.22 -21.31 12.74
N THR A 124 0.59 -20.29 11.96
CA THR A 124 1.59 -20.41 10.90
C THR A 124 3.00 -20.52 11.47
N GLN A 125 3.30 -19.80 12.55
CA GLN A 125 4.53 -19.92 13.34
C GLN A 125 4.71 -21.34 13.89
N GLU A 126 3.65 -21.92 14.46
CA GLU A 126 3.66 -23.29 14.96
C GLU A 126 3.89 -24.30 13.82
N LYS A 127 3.20 -24.14 12.69
CA LYS A 127 3.34 -25.02 11.51
C LYS A 127 4.75 -24.98 10.92
N LEU A 128 5.39 -23.81 10.90
CA LEU A 128 6.72 -23.62 10.33
C LEU A 128 7.83 -23.75 11.39
N ASN A 129 7.49 -23.92 12.67
CA ASN A 129 8.41 -23.90 13.81
C ASN A 129 9.32 -22.65 13.82
N VAL A 130 8.74 -21.49 13.50
CA VAL A 130 9.42 -20.18 13.43
C VAL A 130 8.88 -19.28 14.53
N ASN A 131 9.77 -18.56 15.22
CA ASN A 131 9.38 -17.53 16.20
C ASN A 131 9.75 -16.14 15.67
N ILE A 132 8.80 -15.22 15.73
CA ILE A 132 8.94 -13.81 15.31
C ILE A 132 8.50 -12.92 16.46
N ASP A 133 9.16 -11.78 16.61
CA ASP A 133 8.82 -10.79 17.65
C ASP A 133 7.51 -10.05 17.31
N GLY A 134 6.84 -9.49 18.32
CA GLY A 134 5.61 -8.72 18.18
C GLY A 134 5.72 -7.54 17.19
N SER A 135 6.91 -6.92 17.10
CA SER A 135 7.16 -5.87 16.11
C SER A 135 7.00 -6.34 14.66
N TYR A 136 7.23 -7.63 14.36
CA TYR A 136 7.01 -8.20 13.03
C TYR A 136 5.54 -8.52 12.77
N ILE A 137 4.78 -8.83 13.81
CA ILE A 137 3.33 -9.03 13.72
C ILE A 137 2.67 -7.72 13.32
N ASP A 138 3.05 -6.61 13.97
CA ASP A 138 2.56 -5.27 13.63
C ASP A 138 2.95 -4.87 12.21
N PHE A 139 4.17 -5.17 11.78
CA PHE A 139 4.63 -4.93 10.41
C PHE A 139 3.79 -5.68 9.37
N ILE A 140 3.58 -6.98 9.56
CA ILE A 140 2.75 -7.80 8.68
C ILE A 140 1.33 -7.22 8.61
N LYS A 141 0.74 -6.91 9.77
CA LYS A 141 -0.62 -6.38 9.86
C LYS A 141 -0.76 -5.05 9.11
N GLU A 142 0.18 -4.13 9.27
CA GLU A 142 0.16 -2.83 8.61
C GLU A 142 0.35 -2.94 7.09
N ASP A 143 1.21 -3.86 6.65
CA ASP A 143 1.45 -4.10 5.23
C ASP A 143 0.20 -4.67 4.55
N ILE A 144 -0.45 -5.67 5.16
CA ILE A 144 -1.69 -6.24 4.61
C ILE A 144 -2.80 -5.19 4.57
N LYS A 145 -2.92 -4.33 5.59
CA LYS A 145 -3.88 -3.21 5.60
C LYS A 145 -3.70 -2.29 4.40
N LYS A 146 -2.46 -1.94 4.05
CA LYS A 146 -2.15 -1.08 2.90
C LYS A 146 -2.48 -1.73 1.57
N GLN A 147 -2.45 -3.07 1.49
CA GLN A 147 -2.72 -3.81 0.27
C GLN A 147 -4.21 -4.05 0.01
N ILE A 148 -5.06 -4.07 1.04
CA ILE A 148 -6.50 -4.35 0.91
C ILE A 148 -7.22 -3.49 -0.16
N PRO A 149 -7.10 -2.15 -0.18
CA PRO A 149 -7.88 -1.32 -1.11
C PRO A 149 -7.61 -1.67 -2.58
N ASN A 150 -6.32 -1.81 -2.93
CA ASN A 150 -5.91 -2.16 -4.29
C ASN A 150 -6.34 -3.59 -4.68
N ARG A 151 -6.33 -4.52 -3.72
CA ARG A 151 -6.76 -5.91 -3.96
C ARG A 151 -8.27 -6.02 -4.15
N ILE A 152 -9.07 -5.24 -3.41
CA ILE A 152 -10.51 -5.14 -3.64
C ILE A 152 -10.79 -4.69 -5.07
N GLU A 153 -10.14 -3.61 -5.52
CA GLU A 153 -10.26 -3.10 -6.89
C GLU A 153 -9.91 -4.16 -7.94
N PHE A 154 -8.85 -4.92 -7.72
CA PHE A 154 -8.46 -6.01 -8.61
C PHE A 154 -9.55 -7.09 -8.72
N TYR A 155 -10.09 -7.56 -7.59
CA TYR A 155 -11.15 -8.58 -7.60
C TYR A 155 -12.47 -8.04 -8.16
N LEU A 156 -12.82 -6.78 -7.90
CA LEU A 156 -14.02 -6.15 -8.46
C LEU A 156 -14.00 -6.08 -9.98
N ARG A 157 -12.82 -5.87 -10.58
CA ARG A 157 -12.63 -5.85 -12.04
C ARG A 157 -12.73 -7.24 -12.67
N GLN A 158 -12.40 -8.29 -11.93
CA GLN A 158 -12.44 -9.67 -12.42
C GLN A 158 -13.81 -10.32 -12.38
N ILE A 159 -14.76 -9.75 -11.64
CA ILE A 159 -16.10 -10.33 -11.51
C ILE A 159 -16.89 -10.13 -12.81
N SER A 160 -17.39 -11.24 -13.35
CA SER A 160 -18.25 -11.21 -14.53
C SER A 160 -19.66 -10.69 -14.19
N PRO A 161 -20.38 -10.06 -15.14
CA PRO A 161 -21.75 -9.56 -14.89
C PRO A 161 -22.73 -10.64 -14.39
N GLU A 162 -22.53 -11.89 -14.81
CA GLU A 162 -23.32 -13.05 -14.37
C GLU A 162 -23.06 -13.43 -12.91
N GLU A 163 -21.82 -13.27 -12.45
CA GLU A 163 -21.46 -13.47 -11.06
C GLU A 163 -21.98 -12.32 -10.18
N LYS A 164 -22.06 -11.09 -10.70
CA LYS A 164 -22.65 -9.93 -9.98
C LYS A 164 -24.13 -10.11 -9.65
N SER A 165 -24.86 -10.85 -10.47
CA SER A 165 -26.28 -11.15 -10.22
C SER A 165 -26.49 -12.14 -9.08
N LYS A 166 -25.44 -12.80 -8.58
CA LYS A 166 -25.53 -13.73 -7.45
C LYS A 166 -25.32 -12.96 -6.16
N GLU A 167 -26.29 -12.97 -5.26
CA GLU A 167 -26.25 -12.23 -3.98
C GLU A 167 -24.98 -12.48 -3.13
N ASN A 168 -24.31 -13.62 -3.32
CA ASN A 168 -23.11 -14.03 -2.60
C ASN A 168 -21.76 -13.57 -3.20
N TRP A 169 -21.75 -12.76 -4.26
CA TRP A 169 -20.50 -12.38 -4.92
C TRP A 169 -19.54 -11.62 -3.99
N LYS A 170 -20.08 -10.81 -3.05
CA LYS A 170 -19.29 -10.09 -2.05
C LYS A 170 -18.60 -11.05 -1.09
N GLU A 171 -19.32 -12.06 -0.60
CA GLU A 171 -18.77 -13.10 0.28
C GLU A 171 -17.66 -13.90 -0.41
N LYS A 172 -17.81 -14.16 -1.72
CA LYS A 172 -16.79 -14.82 -2.53
C LYS A 172 -15.49 -14.02 -2.58
N ILE A 173 -15.57 -12.69 -2.78
CA ILE A 173 -14.37 -11.81 -2.73
C ILE A 173 -13.72 -11.89 -1.35
N ILE A 174 -14.51 -11.75 -0.29
CA ILE A 174 -14.01 -11.79 1.09
C ILE A 174 -13.28 -13.11 1.34
N ALA A 175 -13.88 -14.25 0.96
CA ALA A 175 -13.26 -15.56 1.13
C ALA A 175 -11.96 -15.71 0.33
N GLN A 176 -11.93 -15.21 -0.92
CA GLN A 176 -10.74 -15.25 -1.76
C GLN A 176 -9.61 -14.42 -1.16
N MET A 177 -9.91 -13.23 -0.64
CA MET A 177 -8.91 -12.38 0.01
C MET A 177 -8.44 -12.93 1.34
N LYS A 178 -9.32 -13.53 2.16
CA LYS A 178 -8.88 -14.25 3.37
C LYS A 178 -7.86 -15.33 3.02
N LYS A 179 -8.13 -16.15 2.00
CA LYS A 179 -7.21 -17.18 1.52
C LYS A 179 -5.89 -16.60 0.97
N GLU A 180 -5.96 -15.47 0.27
CA GLU A 180 -4.76 -14.77 -0.20
C GLU A 180 -3.90 -14.26 0.96
N ILE A 181 -4.53 -13.72 2.01
CA ILE A 181 -3.87 -13.29 3.25
C ILE A 181 -3.20 -14.46 3.95
N GLU A 182 -3.89 -15.58 4.11
CA GLU A 182 -3.33 -16.81 4.68
C GLU A 182 -2.09 -17.28 3.93
N ASN A 183 -2.16 -17.32 2.59
CA ASN A 183 -1.05 -17.70 1.75
C ASN A 183 0.11 -16.69 1.84
N GLY A 184 -0.18 -15.39 1.84
CA GLY A 184 0.82 -14.34 1.97
C GLY A 184 1.59 -14.45 3.28
N VAL A 185 0.87 -14.60 4.40
CA VAL A 185 1.48 -14.80 5.73
C VAL A 185 2.34 -16.07 5.75
N PHE A 186 1.85 -17.17 5.17
CA PHE A 186 2.62 -18.41 5.07
C PHE A 186 3.91 -18.24 4.26
N VAL A 187 3.83 -17.63 3.08
CA VAL A 187 5.00 -17.41 2.21
C VAL A 187 6.01 -16.49 2.89
N PHE A 188 5.54 -15.43 3.56
CA PHE A 188 6.38 -14.52 4.31
C PHE A 188 7.13 -15.23 5.42
N LEU A 189 6.41 -15.95 6.28
CA LEU A 189 7.01 -16.65 7.41
C LEU A 189 7.96 -17.77 6.98
N ARG A 190 7.66 -18.44 5.86
CA ARG A 190 8.55 -19.45 5.26
C ARG A 190 9.86 -18.83 4.75
N ASN A 191 9.77 -17.67 4.12
CA ASN A 191 10.90 -16.99 3.50
C ASN A 191 11.62 -16.01 4.44
N LEU A 192 11.28 -16.01 5.73
CA LEU A 192 12.00 -15.21 6.73
C LEU A 192 13.49 -15.56 6.72
N PRO A 193 14.39 -14.56 6.64
CA PRO A 193 15.81 -14.80 6.71
C PRO A 193 16.20 -15.29 8.11
N ASP A 194 17.17 -16.20 8.17
CA ASP A 194 17.50 -16.97 9.38
C ASP A 194 18.00 -16.12 10.55
N ASN A 195 18.45 -14.89 10.28
CA ASN A 195 18.81 -13.90 11.31
C ASN A 195 17.59 -13.35 12.08
N LEU A 196 16.37 -13.56 11.57
CA LEU A 196 15.11 -13.11 12.18
C LEU A 196 14.27 -14.25 12.76
N LYS A 197 14.56 -15.50 12.36
CA LYS A 197 14.02 -16.69 13.02
C LYS A 197 14.72 -16.79 14.36
N GLY A 198 14.03 -16.46 15.45
CA GLY A 198 14.61 -16.51 16.79
C GLY A 198 15.34 -17.84 17.02
N MET A 199 16.67 -17.81 17.00
CA MET A 199 17.51 -18.97 17.26
C MET A 199 17.09 -19.54 18.62
N LYS A 200 16.54 -20.76 18.62
CA LYS A 200 16.59 -21.60 19.81
C LYS A 200 18.08 -21.80 20.10
N LYS A 201 18.58 -21.14 21.15
CA LYS A 201 19.84 -21.53 21.77
C LYS A 201 19.63 -22.93 22.34
N GLU A 202 20.30 -23.91 21.74
CA GLU A 202 20.61 -25.18 22.41
C GLU A 202 21.41 -24.93 23.70
#